data_AF-A0A2M9Y5Q4-F1
#
_entry.id   AF-A0A2M9Y5Q4-F1
#
_cell.length_a   1.000
_cell.length_b   1.000
_cell.length_c   1.000
_cell.angle_alpha   90.00
_cell.angle_beta   90.00
_cell.angle_gamma   90.00
#
_symmetry.space_group_name_H-M   'P 1'
#
loop_
_entity.id
_entity.type
_entity.pdbx_description
1 polymer ?
#
loop_
_entity_poly.entity_id
_entity_poly.type
_entity_poly.pdbx_seq_one_letter_code
_entity_poly.pdbx_strand_id
1 'polypeptide(L)'
;MFFSVSFFNCGLFYKGVPKAGEFCYVLTKPPECLYVDFESKKLIWNGVEYTLEEKLRMDYFFKSNGELYELTVSTVNRVDLKNLTTANFNQFYMRKKEKFSEIPVPSIKHE
;
A
#
# COMPACT_ATOMS: atom_id res chain seq x y z
N MET A 1 41.50 -15.62 -25.67
CA MET A 1 41.09 -15.18 -24.32
C MET A 1 39.92 -14.22 -24.49
N PHE A 2 38.69 -14.73 -24.45
CA PHE A 2 37.48 -13.92 -24.64
C PHE A 2 36.94 -13.51 -23.26
N PHE A 3 37.01 -12.22 -22.95
CA PHE A 3 36.39 -11.66 -21.76
C PHE A 3 34.88 -11.54 -21.99
N SER A 4 34.11 -12.45 -21.40
CA SER A 4 32.65 -12.35 -21.31
C SER A 4 32.30 -11.27 -20.29
N VAL A 5 31.86 -10.11 -20.75
CA VAL A 5 31.32 -9.04 -19.89
C VAL A 5 29.88 -9.43 -19.55
N SER A 6 29.71 -10.13 -18.43
CA SER A 6 28.40 -10.39 -17.86
C SER A 6 27.80 -9.06 -17.39
N PHE A 7 26.76 -8.59 -18.09
CA PHE A 7 25.88 -7.54 -17.58
C PHE A 7 25.14 -8.09 -16.36
N PHE A 8 25.71 -7.89 -15.18
CA PHE A 8 24.97 -7.98 -13.93
C PHE A 8 23.92 -6.86 -13.96
N ASN A 9 22.68 -7.19 -14.33
CA ASN A 9 21.50 -6.43 -13.91
C ASN A 9 21.40 -6.56 -12.37
N CYS A 10 22.30 -5.89 -11.67
CA CYS A 10 22.23 -5.70 -10.23
C CYS A 10 20.96 -4.89 -9.96
N GLY A 11 20.06 -5.49 -9.17
CA GLY A 11 18.70 -5.02 -8.92
C GLY A 11 18.62 -3.51 -8.73
N LEU A 12 18.13 -2.84 -9.77
CA LEU A 12 17.78 -1.44 -9.70
C LEU A 12 16.55 -1.34 -8.80
N PHE A 13 16.77 -1.03 -7.52
CA PHE A 13 15.71 -0.68 -6.59
C PHE A 13 14.78 0.30 -7.31
N TYR A 14 13.52 -0.11 -7.49
CA TYR A 14 12.52 0.67 -8.20
C TYR A 14 12.46 2.05 -7.53
N LYS A 15 12.91 3.10 -8.23
CA LYS A 15 13.07 4.45 -7.68
C LYS A 15 11.74 5.21 -7.53
N GLY A 16 10.59 4.55 -7.73
CA GLY A 16 9.26 5.18 -7.72
C GLY A 16 8.44 4.85 -6.48
N VAL A 17 7.33 5.57 -6.31
CA VAL A 17 6.29 5.20 -5.34
C VAL A 17 5.74 3.80 -5.69
N PRO A 18 5.28 3.01 -4.70
CA PRO A 18 4.69 1.71 -4.99
C PRO A 18 3.50 1.84 -5.94
N LYS A 19 3.29 0.82 -6.79
CA LYS A 19 2.06 0.72 -7.56
C LYS A 19 0.86 0.69 -6.61
N ALA A 20 -0.24 1.29 -7.04
CA ALA A 20 -1.51 1.19 -6.33
C ALA A 20 -1.88 -0.27 -6.02
N GLY A 21 -2.59 -0.50 -4.92
CA GLY A 21 -2.98 -1.84 -4.52
C GLY A 21 -3.57 -1.95 -3.13
N GLU A 22 -4.03 -3.17 -2.82
CA GLU A 22 -4.60 -3.54 -1.53
C GLU A 22 -3.50 -4.03 -0.57
N PHE A 23 -3.48 -3.50 0.65
CA PHE A 23 -2.57 -3.86 1.72
C PHE A 23 -3.39 -4.29 2.94
N CYS A 24 -3.05 -5.42 3.54
CA CYS A 24 -3.83 -6.01 4.62
C CYS A 24 -3.01 -6.18 5.90
N TYR A 25 -3.62 -5.85 7.03
CA TYR A 25 -3.15 -6.19 8.36
C TYR A 25 -3.47 -7.66 8.63
N VAL A 26 -2.45 -8.51 8.47
CA VAL A 26 -2.59 -9.98 8.51
C VAL A 26 -2.67 -10.55 9.93
N LEU A 27 -2.56 -9.71 10.96
CA LEU A 27 -2.60 -10.14 12.36
C LEU A 27 -4.04 -10.20 12.92
N THR A 28 -5.06 -9.81 12.15
CA THR A 28 -6.48 -9.91 12.50
C THR A 28 -7.20 -10.98 11.69
N LYS A 29 -8.34 -11.47 12.22
CA LYS A 29 -9.25 -12.41 11.55
C LYS A 29 -10.69 -11.89 11.65
N PRO A 30 -11.32 -11.46 10.56
CA PRO A 30 -10.78 -11.37 9.19
C PRO A 30 -9.67 -10.30 9.07
N PRO A 31 -8.77 -10.39 8.07
CA PRO A 31 -7.77 -9.36 7.83
C PRO A 31 -8.41 -8.01 7.50
N GLU A 32 -7.88 -6.94 8.08
CA GLU A 32 -8.30 -5.57 7.76
C GLU A 32 -7.46 -5.05 6.60
N CYS A 33 -8.09 -4.63 5.51
CA CYS A 33 -7.38 -4.16 4.33
C CYS A 33 -7.66 -2.69 4.05
N LEU A 34 -6.66 -2.03 3.48
CA LEU A 34 -6.75 -0.69 2.92
C LEU A 34 -6.28 -0.73 1.47
N TYR A 35 -6.81 0.16 0.65
CA TYR A 35 -6.34 0.36 -0.71
C TYR A 35 -5.60 1.69 -0.79
N VAL A 36 -4.42 1.70 -1.40
CA VAL A 36 -3.64 2.92 -1.57
C VAL A 36 -3.31 3.10 -3.03
N ASP A 37 -3.50 4.32 -3.51
CA ASP A 37 -2.95 4.80 -4.77
C ASP A 37 -2.07 6.02 -4.48
N PHE A 38 -0.76 5.78 -4.49
CA PHE A 38 0.25 6.80 -4.21
C PHE A 38 0.41 7.81 -5.36
N GLU A 39 0.04 7.45 -6.58
CA GLU A 39 0.11 8.34 -7.75
C GLU A 39 -1.02 9.36 -7.71
N SER A 40 -2.25 8.90 -7.43
CA SER A 40 -3.41 9.79 -7.28
C SER A 40 -3.58 10.39 -5.87
N LYS A 41 -2.71 10.01 -4.93
CA LYS A 41 -2.74 10.43 -3.52
C LYS A 41 -4.07 10.10 -2.83
N LYS A 42 -4.54 8.87 -3.02
CA LYS A 42 -5.80 8.37 -2.44
C LYS A 42 -5.57 7.17 -1.53
N LEU A 43 -6.31 7.14 -0.43
CA LEU A 43 -6.38 6.02 0.50
C LEU A 43 -7.85 5.64 0.71
N ILE A 44 -8.19 4.37 0.59
CA ILE A 44 -9.47 3.84 1.05
C ILE A 44 -9.20 2.99 2.29
N TRP A 45 -9.74 3.40 3.42
CA TRP A 45 -9.59 2.70 4.69
C TRP A 45 -10.92 2.67 5.42
N ASN A 46 -11.32 1.49 5.93
CA ASN A 46 -12.63 1.27 6.55
C ASN A 46 -13.83 1.75 5.70
N GLY A 47 -13.71 1.65 4.36
CA GLY A 47 -14.75 2.06 3.42
C GLY A 47 -14.85 3.58 3.17
N VAL A 48 -13.94 4.38 3.73
CA VAL A 48 -13.89 5.83 3.53
C VAL A 48 -12.68 6.19 2.68
N GLU A 49 -12.87 7.09 1.71
CA GLU A 49 -11.79 7.65 0.90
C GLU A 49 -11.18 8.87 1.59
N TYR A 50 -9.85 8.91 1.64
CA TYR A 50 -9.05 9.98 2.19
C TYR A 50 -8.04 10.46 1.14
N THR A 51 -7.83 11.77 1.10
CA THR A 51 -6.75 12.38 0.33
C THR A 51 -5.46 12.32 1.14
N LEU A 52 -4.40 11.83 0.51
CA LEU A 52 -3.06 11.76 1.09
C LEU A 52 -2.28 13.06 0.83
N GLU A 53 -1.85 13.71 1.90
CA GLU A 53 -0.95 14.86 1.85
C GLU A 53 0.50 14.37 1.95
N GLU A 54 1.30 14.62 0.92
CA GLU A 54 2.69 14.20 0.90
C GLU A 54 3.55 15.11 1.79
N LYS A 55 4.24 14.53 2.78
CA LYS A 55 5.19 15.24 3.64
C LYS A 55 6.61 15.07 3.13
N LEU A 56 6.97 13.81 2.88
CA LEU A 56 8.23 13.35 2.30
C LEU A 56 7.89 12.28 1.26
N ARG A 57 8.88 11.89 0.44
CA ARG A 57 8.68 11.01 -0.72
C ARG A 57 7.91 9.71 -0.44
N MET A 58 7.97 9.20 0.80
CA MET A 58 7.36 7.93 1.21
C MET A 58 6.45 8.08 2.44
N ASP A 59 6.23 9.31 2.92
CA ASP A 59 5.44 9.60 4.12
C ASP A 59 4.27 10.52 3.76
N TYR A 60 3.06 10.06 4.07
CA TYR A 60 1.83 10.73 3.75
C TYR A 60 0.99 10.95 5.00
N PHE A 61 0.24 12.04 5.03
CA PHE A 61 -0.71 12.34 6.09
C PHE A 61 -2.14 12.33 5.58
N PHE A 62 -3.05 11.97 6.46
CA PHE A 62 -4.48 12.18 6.26
C PHE A 62 -5.17 12.35 7.60
N LYS A 63 -6.37 12.93 7.57
CA LYS A 63 -7.20 13.10 8.77
C LYS A 63 -8.39 12.16 8.69
N SER A 64 -8.65 11.46 9.79
CA SER A 64 -9.84 10.64 9.97
C SER A 64 -10.45 10.95 11.32
N ASN A 65 -11.74 11.30 11.36
CA ASN A 65 -12.48 11.60 12.59
C ASN A 65 -11.80 12.63 13.51
N GLY A 66 -11.07 13.61 12.93
CA GLY A 66 -10.35 14.64 13.68
C GLY A 66 -8.96 14.24 14.17
N GLU A 67 -8.55 12.98 14.00
CA GLU A 67 -7.21 12.49 14.32
C GLU A 67 -6.29 12.56 13.10
N LEU A 68 -5.00 12.78 13.34
CA LEU A 68 -3.96 12.83 12.31
C LEU A 68 -3.27 11.48 12.19
N TYR A 69 -3.24 10.93 10.99
CA TYR A 69 -2.58 9.68 10.68
C TYR A 69 -1.40 9.87 9.73
N GLU A 70 -0.36 9.06 9.92
CA GLU A 70 0.81 8.93 9.05
C GLU A 70 0.80 7.57 8.37
N LEU A 71 0.82 7.56 7.05
CA LEU A 71 1.01 6.39 6.22
C LEU A 71 2.43 6.44 5.63
N THR A 72 3.30 5.54 6.09
CA THR A 72 4.68 5.41 5.63
C THR A 72 4.83 4.20 4.74
N VAL A 73 5.46 4.36 3.58
CA VAL A 73 5.86 3.23 2.74
C VAL A 73 7.21 2.70 3.22
N SER A 74 7.18 1.64 4.02
CA SER A 74 8.38 1.00 4.55
C SER A 74 9.09 0.12 3.52
N THR A 75 8.34 -0.53 2.62
CA THR A 75 8.89 -1.24 1.45
C THR A 75 7.87 -1.23 0.30
N VAL A 76 8.26 -1.69 -0.89
CA VAL A 76 7.32 -1.86 -2.04
C VAL A 76 6.08 -2.72 -1.70
N ASN A 77 6.20 -3.62 -0.72
CA ASN A 77 5.15 -4.55 -0.33
C ASN A 77 4.61 -4.32 1.08
N ARG A 78 4.97 -3.21 1.72
CA ARG A 78 4.58 -2.93 3.11
C ARG A 78 4.40 -1.44 3.34
N VAL A 79 3.28 -1.10 3.96
CA VAL A 79 3.02 0.24 4.49
C VAL A 79 2.80 0.16 6.00
N ASP A 80 3.19 1.18 6.73
CA ASP A 80 2.95 1.32 8.15
C ASP A 80 1.99 2.50 8.36
N LEU A 81 0.95 2.30 9.18
CA LEU A 81 -0.04 3.30 9.51
C LEU A 81 0.05 3.61 11.01
N LYS A 82 0.29 4.89 11.33
CA LYS A 82 0.40 5.38 12.70
C LYS A 82 -0.61 6.48 12.96
N ASN A 83 -1.19 6.50 14.15
CA ASN A 83 -1.93 7.65 14.64
C ASN A 83 -0.94 8.57 15.37
N LEU A 84 -0.82 9.81 14.90
CA LEU A 84 0.06 10.82 15.49
C LEU A 84 -0.59 11.62 16.61
N THR A 85 -1.91 11.55 16.75
CA THR A 85 -2.67 12.17 17.84
C THR A 85 -2.71 11.27 19.07
N THR A 86 -2.86 9.96 18.87
CA THR A 86 -3.05 8.98 19.94
C THR A 86 -1.96 7.90 19.86
N ALA A 87 -1.09 7.84 20.86
CA ALA A 87 0.17 7.08 20.82
C ALA A 87 0.06 5.53 20.67
N ASN A 88 -1.16 4.97 20.70
CA ASN A 88 -1.38 3.52 20.81
C ASN A 88 -1.80 2.83 19.51
N PHE A 89 -1.87 3.54 18.38
CA PHE A 89 -2.21 2.93 17.09
C PHE A 89 -1.01 2.97 16.14
N ASN A 90 -0.44 1.78 15.90
CA ASN A 90 0.62 1.56 14.92
C ASN A 90 0.44 0.15 14.34
N GLN A 91 0.15 0.06 13.05
CA GLN A 91 -0.10 -1.19 12.35
C GLN A 91 0.69 -1.23 11.05
N PHE A 92 1.19 -2.41 10.69
CA PHE A 92 1.83 -2.63 9.40
C PHE A 92 0.91 -3.43 8.49
N TYR A 93 0.76 -3.00 7.24
CA TYR A 93 -0.09 -3.65 6.25
C TYR A 93 0.79 -4.21 5.14
N MET A 94 0.53 -5.47 4.77
CA MET A 94 1.27 -6.18 3.73
C MET A 94 0.50 -6.17 2.43
N ARG A 95 1.16 -5.86 1.32
CA ARG A 95 0.56 -5.89 -0.01
C ARG A 95 0.00 -7.27 -0.29
N LYS A 96 -1.27 -7.33 -0.70
CA LYS A 96 -1.90 -8.56 -1.17
C LYS A 96 -1.19 -9.02 -2.44
N LYS A 97 -0.69 -10.26 -2.43
CA LYS A 97 -0.02 -10.84 -3.61
C LYS A 97 -1.06 -11.08 -4.71
N GLU A 98 -0.84 -10.51 -5.88
CA GLU A 98 -1.73 -10.63 -7.06
C GLU A 98 -1.86 -12.04 -7.65
N LYS A 99 -1.22 -13.09 -7.08
CA LYS A 99 -1.43 -14.48 -7.52
C LYS A 99 -2.87 -15.00 -7.35
N PHE A 100 -3.77 -14.17 -6.82
CA PHE A 100 -5.20 -14.44 -6.63
C PHE A 100 -6.09 -13.30 -7.13
N SER A 101 -5.61 -12.49 -8.07
CA SER A 101 -6.39 -11.41 -8.69
C SER A 101 -7.30 -11.93 -9.79
N GLU A 102 -8.26 -12.80 -9.45
CA GLU A 102 -9.46 -12.91 -10.28
C GLU A 102 -10.33 -11.70 -9.94
N ILE A 103 -10.40 -10.78 -10.90
CA ILE A 103 -11.39 -9.69 -10.90
C ILE A 103 -12.76 -10.36 -10.77
N PRO A 104 -13.60 -10.04 -9.76
CA PRO A 104 -14.94 -10.61 -9.68
C PRO A 104 -15.70 -10.16 -10.92
N VAL A 105 -15.87 -11.10 -11.86
CA VAL A 105 -16.76 -10.92 -13.01
C VAL A 105 -18.18 -10.91 -12.44
N PRO A 106 -18.99 -9.87 -12.70
CA PRO A 106 -20.38 -9.88 -12.29
C PRO A 106 -21.05 -11.11 -12.91
N SER A 107 -21.65 -11.93 -12.06
CA SER A 107 -22.45 -13.08 -12.48
C SER A 107 -23.64 -12.57 -13.27
N ILE A 108 -23.54 -12.63 -14.60
CA ILE A 108 -24.70 -12.50 -15.47
C ILE A 108 -25.55 -13.72 -15.20
N LYS A 109 -26.65 -13.52 -14.45
CA LYS A 109 -27.68 -14.53 -14.26
C LYS A 109 -28.32 -14.84 -15.62
N HIS A 110 -28.51 -16.14 -15.82
CA HIS A 110 -29.15 -16.84 -16.93
C HIS A 110 -30.42 -16.19 -17.49
N GLU A 111 -30.59 -16.34 -18.81
CA GLU A 111 -31.76 -17.01 -19.40
C GLU A 111 -31.27 -18.13 -20.32
#